data_AF-A0A6L3ZY04-F1
#
_entry.id   AF-A0A6L3ZY04-F1
#
_cell.length_a   1.000
_cell.length_b   1.000
_cell.length_c   1.000
_cell.angle_alpha   90.00
_cell.angle_beta   90.00
_cell.angle_gamma   90.00
#
_symmetry.space_group_name_H-M   'P 1'
#
loop_
_entity.id
_entity.type
_entity.pdbx_description
1 polymer ?
#
loop_
_entity_poly.entity_id
_entity_poly.type
_entity_poly.pdbx_seq_one_letter_code
_entity_poly.pdbx_strand_id
1 'polypeptide(L)' 'MDYLFENRAHAGQALVEKIAPYADRPQTVILALPRGGVPVAYEIAMAFE' A
#
# COMPACT_ATOMS: atom_id res chain seq x y z
N MET A 1 -1.85 -7.54 -23.24
CA MET A 1 -1.04 -6.73 -22.30
C MET A 1 -0.95 -7.54 -21.04
N ASP A 2 0.26 -7.94 -20.64
CA ASP A 2 0.47 -8.53 -19.32
C ASP A 2 0.57 -7.37 -18.33
N TYR A 3 -0.36 -7.30 -17.38
CA TYR A 3 -0.33 -6.28 -16.33
C TYR A 3 0.37 -6.88 -15.12
N LEU A 4 1.41 -6.21 -14.63
CA LEU A 4 2.16 -6.64 -13.45
C LEU A 4 1.26 -6.79 -12.20
N PHE A 5 0.17 -6.03 -12.14
CA PHE A 5 -0.84 -6.11 -11.10
C PHE A 5 -2.24 -6.15 -11.74
N GLU A 6 -3.13 -6.94 -11.16
CA GLU A 6 -4.52 -7.11 -11.62
C GLU A 6 -5.36 -5.85 -11.38
N ASN A 7 -5.14 -5.19 -10.23
CA ASN A 7 -5.85 -3.98 -9.84
C ASN A 7 -5.03 -3.20 -8.79
N ARG A 8 -5.57 -2.06 -8.35
CA ARG A 8 -4.90 -1.20 -7.34
C ARG A 8 -4.79 -1.85 -5.97
N ALA A 9 -5.72 -2.72 -5.60
CA ALA A 9 -5.67 -3.44 -4.33
C ALA A 9 -4.52 -4.47 -4.36
N HIS A 10 -4.42 -5.28 -5.42
CA HIS A 10 -3.29 -6.20 -5.62
C HIS A 10 -1.94 -5.47 -5.59
N ALA A 11 -1.84 -4.29 -6.21
CA ALA A 11 -0.63 -3.47 -6.13
C ALA A 11 -0.32 -3.00 -4.68
N GLY A 12 -1.33 -2.67 -3.88
CA GLY A 12 -1.17 -2.28 -2.48
C GLY A 12 -0.70 -3.45 -1.61
N GLN A 13 -1.32 -4.61 -1.76
CA GLN A 13 -0.96 -5.84 -1.05
C GLN A 13 0.49 -6.25 -1.36
N ALA A 14 0.90 -6.18 -2.63
CA ALA A 14 2.28 -6.47 -3.02
C ALA A 14 3.30 -5.45 -2.48
N LEU A 15 2.87 -4.21 -2.19
CA LEU A 15 3.74 -3.15 -1.66
C LEU A 15 4.01 -3.32 -0.16
N VAL A 16 3.11 -3.94 0.60
CA VAL A 16 3.25 -4.20 2.05
C VAL A 16 4.59 -4.86 2.38
N GLU A 17 4.93 -5.94 1.68
CA GLU A 17 6.18 -6.69 1.91
C GLU A 17 7.43 -5.82 1.73
N LYS A 18 7.38 -4.84 0.82
CA LYS A 18 8.51 -3.96 0.52
C LYS A 18 8.69 -2.86 1.54
N ILE A 19 7.64 -2.50 2.27
CA ILE A 19 7.66 -1.38 3.22
C ILE A 19 7.52 -1.81 4.69
N ALA A 20 7.42 -3.11 4.96
CA ALA A 20 7.43 -3.67 6.31
C ALA A 20 8.54 -3.09 7.23
N PRO A 21 9.77 -2.79 6.76
CA PRO A 21 10.80 -2.16 7.60
C PRO A 21 10.45 -0.75 8.14
N TYR A 22 9.42 -0.11 7.58
CA TYR A 22 8.93 1.19 8.06
C TYR A 22 7.81 1.06 9.11
N ALA A 23 7.22 -0.13 9.28
CA ALA A 23 6.11 -0.38 10.19
C ALA A 23 6.52 -0.30 11.68
N ASP A 24 7.77 -0.67 12.00
CA ASP A 24 8.31 -0.62 13.36
C ASP A 24 8.55 0.81 13.88
N ARG A 25 8.23 1.84 13.08
CA ARG A 25 8.43 3.25 13.45
C ARG A 25 7.11 3.84 13.94
N PRO A 26 7.05 4.33 15.20
CA PRO A 26 5.81 4.76 15.84
C PRO A 26 5.15 6.02 15.25
N GLN A 27 5.77 6.66 14.27
CA GLN A 27 5.32 7.92 13.65
C GLN A 27 5.19 7.81 12.13
N THR A 28 5.16 6.59 11.59
CA THR A 28 4.95 6.38 10.16
C THR A 28 3.51 6.75 9.80
N VAL A 29 3.37 7.57 8.76
CA VAL A 29 2.06 7.97 8.21
C VAL A 29 1.97 7.51 6.77
N ILE A 30 0.88 6.84 6.44
CA ILE A 30 0.56 6.48 5.06
C ILE A 30 -0.26 7.64 4.47
N LEU A 31 0.31 8.33 3.48
CA LEU A 31 -0.36 9.43 2.78
C LEU A 31 -0.70 9.02 1.34
N ALA A 32 -1.98 9.01 1.02
CA ALA A 32 -2.46 8.70 -0.32
C ALA A 32 -2.67 9.96 -1.17
N LEU A 33 -2.27 9.92 -2.44
CA LEU A 33 -2.66 10.93 -3.41
C LEU A 33 -3.97 10.53 -4.11
N PRO A 34 -5.02 11.38 -4.07
CA PRO A 34 -6.25 11.13 -4.81
C PRO A 34 -6.04 11.07 -6.33
N ARG A 35 -6.82 10.30 -7.08
CA ARG A 35 -7.85 9.32 -6.63
C ARG A 35 -7.28 7.91 -6.55
N GLY A 36 -6.37 7.58 -7.46
CA GLY A 36 -5.88 6.22 -7.67
C GLY A 36 -4.90 5.73 -6.61
N GLY A 37 -4.31 6.62 -5.80
CA GLY A 37 -3.46 6.23 -4.67
C GLY A 37 -4.25 5.76 -3.45
N VAL A 38 -5.52 6.17 -3.31
CA VAL A 38 -6.34 5.85 -2.13
C VAL A 38 -6.58 4.34 -1.99
N PRO A 39 -6.99 3.59 -3.03
CA PRO A 39 -7.18 2.14 -2.89
C PRO A 39 -5.88 1.37 -2.64
N VAL A 40 -4.73 1.92 -3.06
CA VAL A 40 -3.42 1.31 -2.82
C VAL A 40 -3.02 1.51 -1.36
N ALA A 41 -3.12 2.75 -0.88
CA ALA A 41 -2.79 3.13 0.49
C ALA A 41 -3.71 2.45 1.52
N TYR A 42 -4.97 2.20 1.17
CA TYR A 42 -5.93 1.48 2.02
C TYR A 42 -5.42 0.07 2.37
N GLU A 43 -5.01 -0.72 1.38
CA GLU A 43 -4.48 -2.08 1.62
C GLU A 43 -3.23 -2.06 2.51
N ILE A 44 -2.39 -1.03 2.34
CA ILE A 44 -1.19 -0.87 3.15
C ILE A 44 -1.54 -0.51 4.59
N ALA A 45 -2.50 0.40 4.80
CA ALA A 45 -2.95 0.80 6.12
C ALA A 45 -3.54 -0.40 6.87
N MET A 46 -4.43 -1.16 6.22
CA MET A 46 -5.05 -2.36 6.79
C MET A 46 -4.03 -3.44 7.19
N ALA A 47 -2.89 -3.53 6.52
CA ALA A 47 -1.85 -4.52 6.83
C ALA A 47 -0.99 -4.15 8.06
N PHE A 48 -1.03 -2.90 8.51
CA PHE A 48 -0.27 -2.40 9.66
C PHE A 48 -1.16 -1.83 10.78
N GLU A 49 -2.48 -2.05 10.72
CA GLU A 49 -3.39 -1.91 11.88
C GLU A 49 -3.16 -3.02 12.91
#